data_AF-L1NMB7-F1
#
_entry.id   AF-L1NMB7-F1
#
_cell.length_a   1.000
_cell.length_b   1.000
_cell.length_c   1.000
_cell.angle_alpha   90.00
_cell.angle_beta   90.00
_cell.angle_gamma   90.00
#
_symmetry.space_group_name_H-M   'P 1'
#
loop_
_entity.id
_entity.type
_entity.pdbx_description
1 polymer ?
#
loop_
_entity_poly.entity_id
_entity_poly.type
_entity_poly.pdbx_seq_one_letter_code
_entity_poly.pdbx_strand_id
1 'polypeptide(L)'
;MNTEYQDNAFPADNAVSPPGATVETPAADIPETADLPPPAQDEMQEEPSEKAAKRKKSRKKAKAADNPEALMGTNKGVETMFRNAVRSEMELLALAATKANIMISLNGFIVSALMISGAFIFSSSPEFLIPASTFMVTAAASIVFALLSASPERIGRLRAMREWVKDLFRRRASLRDFKTRVWRAETRFFSGEPNVLIYEDRVKIPREEHWQKMQDVMNDRKQVYQKMSDHLYWLGLLADKQFKYINLSYAVFRWGLLASLAAFIGVKTIPSLSAAQQNDLAELRTMGINMFNGVYEPSAAQQLPDGRIMVAEDEPNHAFSILSIDKNGNFVEDEALDTRIVKGFKRKLNDLEAMTRDDEGFMYAMTSHSRNRKGQRSPDREHLMRFKVQGGEIVGLTSYDGLTDVLEQDRNLHDLIRERTSAEISFDEINIEGLAFDPVKKRLVLGFRDPEFNNMALIAFIANPKEVMEKNAKPEFDEVAVLDIDGGGIRSLNYDPVLKAFIIANEVKGDTGEKSSTLWKWSGKPTDEPQKINLPNLHHMTNVEAVDSVNINGQQRLLLMSDEGDAKKKMTAKYMLVDYNQIGRD
;
A
#
# COMPACT_ATOMS: atom_id res chain seq x y z
N MET A 1 37.19 -27.37 50.75
CA MET A 1 36.74 -26.26 49.89
C MET A 1 35.45 -25.75 50.49
N ASN A 2 35.28 -24.43 50.66
CA ASN A 2 34.36 -23.89 51.66
C ASN A 2 32.87 -24.21 51.44
N THR A 3 32.16 -24.16 52.56
CA THR A 3 30.79 -24.62 52.77
C THR A 3 29.76 -23.47 52.81
N GLU A 4 28.50 -23.91 52.83
CA GLU A 4 27.37 -23.34 53.58
C GLU A 4 26.58 -22.11 53.08
N TYR A 5 25.31 -22.42 52.84
CA TYR A 5 24.13 -21.57 53.04
C TYR A 5 24.06 -21.00 54.47
N GLN A 6 23.65 -19.74 54.61
CA GLN A 6 22.59 -19.37 55.57
C GLN A 6 21.90 -18.03 55.23
N ASP A 7 20.66 -17.88 55.69
CA ASP A 7 19.75 -16.76 55.43
C ASP A 7 20.06 -15.47 56.23
N ASN A 8 19.65 -14.30 55.70
CA ASN A 8 18.49 -13.55 56.26
C ASN A 8 18.21 -12.17 55.60
N ALA A 9 17.00 -12.07 55.04
CA ALA A 9 15.98 -10.99 55.14
C ALA A 9 16.25 -9.47 54.93
N PHE A 10 15.21 -8.82 54.37
CA PHE A 10 14.85 -7.38 54.28
C PHE A 10 15.50 -6.50 53.17
N PRO A 11 14.79 -5.47 52.67
CA PRO A 11 13.42 -5.52 52.13
C PRO A 11 13.31 -4.83 50.74
N ALA A 12 12.10 -4.78 50.18
CA ALA A 12 11.80 -4.16 48.88
C ALA A 12 11.97 -2.63 48.86
N ASP A 13 12.29 -2.04 47.69
CA ASP A 13 11.22 -1.38 46.92
C ASP A 13 11.55 -1.05 45.44
N ASN A 14 10.48 -1.09 44.62
CA ASN A 14 10.22 -0.42 43.33
C ASN A 14 11.14 -0.55 42.10
N ALA A 15 10.54 -1.09 41.03
CA ALA A 15 11.06 -1.12 39.66
C ALA A 15 10.84 0.20 38.91
N VAL A 16 11.66 0.46 37.88
CA VAL A 16 11.59 1.67 37.04
C VAL A 16 11.46 1.32 35.55
N SER A 17 10.31 1.66 34.96
CA SER A 17 10.09 2.10 33.55
C SER A 17 8.57 2.11 33.26
N PRO A 18 8.08 2.87 32.27
CA PRO A 18 8.08 4.32 32.16
C PRO A 18 6.64 4.87 31.98
N PRO A 19 6.42 6.19 31.86
CA PRO A 19 5.20 6.69 31.22
C PRO A 19 5.45 7.70 30.10
N GLY A 20 4.44 7.84 29.22
CA GLY A 20 4.31 8.95 28.28
C GLY A 20 3.08 9.81 28.58
N ALA A 21 2.87 10.81 27.71
CA ALA A 21 1.76 11.75 27.65
C ALA A 21 1.78 12.98 28.60
N THR A 22 2.02 14.17 27.98
CA THR A 22 1.24 15.44 28.07
C THR A 22 0.86 16.02 29.46
N VAL A 23 0.86 17.34 29.75
CA VAL A 23 0.73 18.58 28.96
C VAL A 23 1.56 19.70 29.64
N GLU A 24 1.62 20.88 29.00
CA GLU A 24 1.55 22.22 29.63
C GLU A 24 2.83 23.07 29.78
N THR A 25 2.63 24.37 29.55
CA THR A 25 3.64 25.44 29.44
C THR A 25 3.80 26.21 30.76
N PRO A 26 4.98 26.81 31.01
CA PRO A 26 5.04 28.01 31.83
C PRO A 26 5.73 29.21 31.14
N ALA A 27 5.42 30.39 31.66
CA ALA A 27 6.00 31.67 31.28
C ALA A 27 7.34 31.95 31.99
N ALA A 28 7.93 33.11 31.72
CA ALA A 28 9.05 33.68 32.48
C ALA A 28 8.70 33.91 33.96
N ASP A 29 9.70 34.10 34.85
CA ASP A 29 9.87 35.39 35.56
C ASP A 29 11.14 35.58 36.47
N ILE A 30 11.55 36.86 36.63
CA ILE A 30 12.29 37.60 37.73
C ILE A 30 13.80 37.33 38.17
N PRO A 31 14.45 38.14 39.08
CA PRO A 31 15.79 38.74 38.81
C PRO A 31 16.76 38.75 40.05
N GLU A 32 17.66 39.75 40.18
CA GLU A 32 18.02 40.52 41.41
C GLU A 32 18.96 41.72 41.03
N THR A 33 19.18 42.83 41.76
CA THR A 33 18.80 43.32 43.12
C THR A 33 18.62 44.87 43.15
N ALA A 34 18.07 45.45 44.24
CA ALA A 34 17.82 46.90 44.46
C ALA A 34 18.85 47.58 45.45
N ASP A 35 18.86 48.91 45.69
CA ASP A 35 18.13 49.64 46.76
C ASP A 35 18.50 51.18 46.76
N LEU A 36 17.85 52.17 47.43
CA LEU A 36 16.45 52.36 47.89
C LEU A 36 15.98 53.88 47.83
N PRO A 37 15.77 54.74 48.89
CA PRO A 37 14.54 55.58 48.89
C PRO A 37 14.68 57.11 49.30
N PRO A 38 13.69 57.84 49.91
CA PRO A 38 13.09 59.10 49.35
C PRO A 38 13.12 60.28 50.41
N PRO A 39 12.18 61.27 50.55
CA PRO A 39 11.02 61.75 49.76
C PRO A 39 10.97 63.30 49.54
N ALA A 40 9.80 63.88 49.26
CA ALA A 40 9.58 65.26 48.76
C ALA A 40 8.49 66.08 49.49
N GLN A 41 8.50 67.42 49.30
CA GLN A 41 7.46 68.48 49.45
C GLN A 41 8.16 69.84 49.22
N ASP A 42 7.60 70.95 48.70
CA ASP A 42 6.25 71.29 48.20
C ASP A 42 6.34 72.50 47.21
N GLU A 43 5.21 73.11 46.82
CA GLU A 43 5.02 74.42 46.11
C GLU A 43 4.79 74.43 44.56
N MET A 44 4.30 75.58 44.07
CA MET A 44 3.24 75.71 43.05
C MET A 44 3.46 76.96 42.16
N GLN A 45 3.16 76.92 40.84
CA GLN A 45 2.44 77.98 40.04
C GLN A 45 2.70 78.06 38.50
N GLU A 46 1.59 78.37 37.80
CA GLU A 46 1.37 79.08 36.51
C GLU A 46 1.74 78.50 35.11
N GLU A 47 0.69 78.40 34.27
CA GLU A 47 0.75 78.14 32.82
C GLU A 47 0.72 79.43 31.94
N PRO A 48 1.41 79.46 30.78
CA PRO A 48 1.17 80.46 29.73
C PRO A 48 -0.03 80.09 28.84
N SER A 49 -1.14 80.82 28.98
CA SER A 49 -2.46 80.54 28.39
C SER A 49 -2.54 80.00 26.94
N GLU A 50 -3.42 79.00 26.74
CA GLU A 50 -3.76 78.37 25.45
C GLU A 50 -4.02 79.34 24.27
N LYS A 51 -4.56 80.54 24.55
CA LYS A 51 -4.99 81.49 23.52
C LYS A 51 -3.82 82.01 22.67
N ALA A 52 -2.62 82.12 23.26
CA ALA A 52 -1.39 82.46 22.52
C ALA A 52 -0.91 81.31 21.62
N ALA A 53 -0.98 80.07 22.11
CA ALA A 53 -0.61 78.87 21.36
C ALA A 53 -1.55 78.63 20.17
N LYS A 54 -2.87 78.75 20.37
CA LYS A 54 -3.89 78.63 19.31
C LYS A 54 -3.71 79.68 18.20
N ARG A 55 -3.39 80.94 18.54
CA ARG A 55 -3.04 82.01 17.56
C ARG A 55 -1.74 81.74 16.80
N LYS A 56 -0.71 81.14 17.39
CA LYS A 56 0.50 80.69 16.65
C LYS A 56 0.20 79.51 15.72
N LYS A 57 -0.64 78.55 16.16
CA LYS A 57 -1.03 77.36 15.37
C LYS A 57 -1.86 77.74 14.13
N SER A 58 -2.81 78.66 14.24
CA SER A 58 -3.60 79.14 13.09
C SER A 58 -2.76 79.95 12.09
N ARG A 59 -1.86 80.84 12.55
CA ARG A 59 -0.91 81.55 11.67
C ARG A 59 0.04 80.60 10.93
N LYS A 60 0.44 79.48 11.53
CA LYS A 60 1.24 78.43 10.86
C LYS A 60 0.44 77.65 9.82
N LYS A 61 -0.83 77.30 10.11
CA LYS A 61 -1.72 76.65 9.12
C LYS A 61 -2.03 77.56 7.92
N ALA A 62 -2.32 78.85 8.14
CA ALA A 62 -2.60 79.79 7.06
C ALA A 62 -1.40 79.97 6.10
N LYS A 63 -0.16 80.00 6.62
CA LYS A 63 1.06 80.06 5.79
C LYS A 63 1.43 78.74 5.09
N ALA A 64 0.82 77.62 5.47
CA ALA A 64 1.10 76.31 4.86
C ALA A 64 0.15 75.96 3.69
N ALA A 65 -0.94 76.72 3.51
CA ALA A 65 -1.87 76.52 2.40
C ALA A 65 -1.37 77.08 1.06
N ASP A 66 -0.45 78.06 1.10
CA ASP A 66 0.07 78.79 -0.08
C ASP A 66 1.37 78.21 -0.66
N ASN A 67 1.95 77.15 -0.07
CA ASN A 67 3.13 76.50 -0.63
C ASN A 67 3.15 74.98 -0.33
N PRO A 68 2.94 74.12 -1.35
CA PRO A 68 2.94 72.65 -1.21
C PRO A 68 4.23 72.05 -0.61
N GLU A 69 5.36 72.77 -0.70
CA GLU A 69 6.65 72.31 -0.14
C GLU A 69 6.63 72.25 1.40
N ALA A 70 5.71 72.95 2.06
CA ALA A 70 5.59 72.97 3.52
C ALA A 70 4.97 71.70 4.13
N LEU A 71 4.56 70.72 3.30
CA LEU A 71 3.93 69.46 3.72
C LEU A 71 4.91 68.30 3.95
N MET A 72 6.18 68.42 3.51
CA MET A 72 7.20 67.44 3.88
C MET A 72 7.50 67.54 5.39
N GLY A 73 7.90 66.42 6.00
CA GLY A 73 8.31 66.38 7.40
C GLY A 73 9.47 67.34 7.69
N THR A 74 9.79 67.58 8.97
CA THR A 74 10.92 68.45 9.31
C THR A 74 12.19 67.98 8.59
N ASN A 75 13.02 68.90 8.06
CA ASN A 75 14.20 68.55 7.25
C ASN A 75 15.06 67.46 7.91
N LYS A 76 15.27 67.56 9.24
CA LYS A 76 15.99 66.58 10.06
C LYS A 76 15.27 65.23 10.19
N GLY A 77 13.94 65.23 10.25
CA GLY A 77 13.12 64.01 10.24
C GLY A 77 13.18 63.28 8.89
N VAL A 78 13.10 64.00 7.78
CA VAL A 78 13.24 63.45 6.42
C VAL A 78 14.66 62.87 6.21
N GLU A 79 15.69 63.60 6.62
CA GLU A 79 17.08 63.13 6.58
C GLU A 79 17.29 61.86 7.43
N THR A 80 16.72 61.83 8.64
CA THR A 80 16.80 60.67 9.54
C THR A 80 16.05 59.47 8.98
N MET A 81 14.88 59.70 8.34
CA MET A 81 14.13 58.65 7.65
C MET A 81 14.94 58.03 6.52
N PHE A 82 15.51 58.83 5.61
CA PHE A 82 16.34 58.30 4.52
C PHE A 82 17.58 57.57 5.04
N ARG A 83 18.25 58.09 6.08
CA ARG A 83 19.40 57.45 6.70
C ARG A 83 19.05 56.08 7.28
N ASN A 84 17.93 55.97 7.99
CA ASN A 84 17.46 54.72 8.57
C ASN A 84 17.01 53.73 7.50
N ALA A 85 16.29 54.19 6.47
CA ALA A 85 15.80 53.36 5.38
C ALA A 85 16.95 52.77 4.54
N VAL A 86 17.91 53.59 4.11
CA VAL A 86 19.10 53.11 3.37
C VAL A 86 19.91 52.14 4.21
N ARG A 87 20.06 52.39 5.52
CA ARG A 87 20.72 51.46 6.44
C ARG A 87 19.99 50.11 6.53
N SER A 88 18.66 50.15 6.69
CA SER A 88 17.82 48.95 6.75
C SER A 88 17.94 48.10 5.47
N GLU A 89 17.89 48.72 4.29
CA GLU A 89 18.06 48.01 3.02
C GLU A 89 19.47 47.40 2.87
N MET A 90 20.52 48.12 3.29
CA MET A 90 21.89 47.59 3.28
C MET A 90 22.07 46.42 4.24
N GLU A 91 21.43 46.45 5.43
CA GLU A 91 21.42 45.33 6.38
C GLU A 91 20.64 44.12 5.82
N LEU A 92 19.52 44.34 5.11
CA LEU A 92 18.76 43.29 4.41
C LEU A 92 19.58 42.63 3.29
N LEU A 93 20.27 43.42 2.46
CA LEU A 93 21.18 42.93 1.41
C LEU A 93 22.35 42.13 1.99
N ALA A 94 22.94 42.59 3.10
CA ALA A 94 24.00 41.86 3.80
C ALA A 94 23.51 40.51 4.35
N LEU A 95 22.28 40.46 4.87
CA LEU A 95 21.65 39.23 5.33
C LEU A 95 21.32 38.26 4.19
N ALA A 96 20.87 38.75 3.04
CA ALA A 96 20.66 37.94 1.84
C ALA A 96 21.98 37.38 1.28
N ALA A 97 23.05 38.19 1.22
CA ALA A 97 24.38 37.74 0.84
C ALA A 97 24.95 36.68 1.80
N THR A 98 24.72 36.85 3.11
CA THR A 98 25.12 35.87 4.13
C THR A 98 24.40 34.53 3.94
N LYS A 99 23.07 34.55 3.70
CA LYS A 99 22.30 33.34 3.37
C LYS A 99 22.77 32.66 2.09
N ALA A 100 23.11 33.45 1.05
CA ALA A 100 23.69 32.93 -0.18
C ALA A 100 25.04 32.24 0.05
N ASN A 101 25.94 32.84 0.82
CA ASN A 101 27.23 32.24 1.18
C ASN A 101 27.07 30.92 1.94
N ILE A 102 26.14 30.86 2.91
CA ILE A 102 25.81 29.61 3.64
C ILE A 102 25.28 28.54 2.67
N MET A 103 24.40 28.90 1.73
CA MET A 103 23.86 27.95 0.75
C MET A 103 24.89 27.48 -0.29
N ILE A 104 25.88 28.30 -0.61
CA ILE A 104 27.01 27.91 -1.47
C ILE A 104 27.93 26.95 -0.72
N SER A 105 28.32 27.28 0.51
CA SER A 105 29.28 26.48 1.29
C SER A 105 28.70 25.14 1.75
N LEU A 106 27.46 25.12 2.24
CA LEU A 106 26.78 23.89 2.71
C LEU A 106 26.63 22.88 1.56
N ASN A 107 26.06 23.30 0.43
CA ASN A 107 25.92 22.43 -0.73
C ASN A 107 27.28 22.03 -1.32
N GLY A 108 28.26 22.93 -1.34
CA GLY A 108 29.62 22.62 -1.80
C GLY A 108 30.31 21.56 -0.93
N PHE A 109 30.16 21.64 0.39
CA PHE A 109 30.63 20.63 1.33
C PHE A 109 29.95 19.28 1.12
N ILE A 110 28.62 19.26 1.04
CA ILE A 110 27.81 18.04 0.82
C ILE A 110 28.20 17.35 -0.50
N VAL A 111 28.30 18.09 -1.60
CA VAL A 111 28.70 17.53 -2.90
C VAL A 111 30.14 17.01 -2.87
N SER A 112 31.05 17.70 -2.17
CA SER A 112 32.43 17.22 -2.00
C SER A 112 32.49 15.92 -1.20
N ALA A 113 31.76 15.83 -0.08
CA ALA A 113 31.69 14.62 0.75
C ALA A 113 31.09 13.42 0.00
N LEU A 114 30.05 13.65 -0.83
CA LEU A 114 29.44 12.62 -1.67
C LEU A 114 30.34 12.19 -2.84
N MET A 115 31.14 13.09 -3.40
CA MET A 115 32.11 12.72 -4.44
C MET A 115 33.26 11.88 -3.88
N ILE A 116 33.74 12.19 -2.67
CA ILE A 116 34.80 11.45 -1.99
C ILE A 116 34.32 10.06 -1.54
N SER A 117 33.15 9.97 -0.89
CA SER A 117 32.60 8.70 -0.40
C SER A 117 31.93 7.85 -1.49
N GLY A 118 31.36 8.50 -2.51
CA GLY A 118 30.57 7.86 -3.57
C GLY A 118 31.38 6.89 -4.43
N ALA A 119 32.67 7.15 -4.69
CA ALA A 119 33.51 6.23 -5.46
C ALA A 119 33.59 4.83 -4.84
N PHE A 120 33.62 4.75 -3.50
CA PHE A 120 33.62 3.48 -2.76
C PHE A 120 32.21 2.87 -2.64
N ILE A 121 31.20 3.70 -2.35
CA ILE A 121 29.82 3.26 -2.12
C ILE A 121 29.16 2.77 -3.42
N PHE A 122 29.26 3.53 -4.52
CA PHE A 122 28.60 3.16 -5.79
C PHE A 122 29.23 1.94 -6.46
N SER A 123 30.53 1.68 -6.22
CA SER A 123 31.17 0.44 -6.68
C SER A 123 30.74 -0.80 -5.88
N SER A 124 30.36 -0.61 -4.61
CA SER A 124 29.96 -1.71 -3.70
C SER A 124 28.44 -1.92 -3.69
N SER A 125 27.66 -0.90 -4.05
CA SER A 125 26.19 -0.91 -4.01
C SER A 125 25.63 0.07 -5.07
N PRO A 126 25.46 -0.38 -6.33
CA PRO A 126 24.99 0.46 -7.43
C PRO A 126 23.60 1.10 -7.20
N GLU A 127 22.78 0.51 -6.33
CA GLU A 127 21.47 1.01 -5.91
C GLU A 127 21.49 2.46 -5.40
N PHE A 128 22.58 2.89 -4.75
CA PHE A 128 22.70 4.27 -4.23
C PHE A 128 22.95 5.32 -5.33
N LEU A 129 23.24 4.91 -6.57
CA LEU A 129 23.56 5.82 -7.67
C LEU A 129 22.39 6.75 -8.02
N ILE A 130 21.15 6.23 -8.05
CA ILE A 130 19.96 7.02 -8.42
C ILE A 130 19.64 8.09 -7.35
N PRO A 131 19.55 7.75 -6.04
CA PRO A 131 19.39 8.75 -4.98
C PRO A 131 20.51 9.80 -4.96
N ALA A 132 21.77 9.36 -5.01
CA ALA A 132 22.91 10.27 -4.91
C ALA A 132 23.03 11.21 -6.11
N SER A 133 22.78 10.71 -7.34
CA SER A 133 22.76 11.54 -8.55
C SER A 133 21.66 12.60 -8.49
N THR A 134 20.46 12.21 -8.03
CA THR A 134 19.32 13.12 -7.85
C THR A 134 19.66 14.24 -6.86
N PHE A 135 20.32 13.90 -5.75
CA PHE A 135 20.73 14.87 -4.74
C PHE A 135 21.86 15.78 -5.23
N MET A 136 22.87 15.24 -5.91
CA MET A 136 23.96 16.03 -6.50
C MET A 136 23.46 17.06 -7.52
N VAL A 137 22.56 16.67 -8.42
CA VAL A 137 21.99 17.58 -9.44
C VAL A 137 21.19 18.71 -8.79
N THR A 138 20.41 18.39 -7.75
CA THR A 138 19.59 19.39 -7.05
C THR A 138 20.40 20.30 -6.12
N ALA A 139 21.44 19.79 -5.46
CA ALA A 139 22.42 20.60 -4.72
C ALA A 139 23.18 21.56 -5.67
N ALA A 140 23.64 21.07 -6.82
CA ALA A 140 24.31 21.92 -7.82
C ALA A 140 23.38 23.03 -8.36
N ALA A 141 22.11 22.70 -8.66
CA ALA A 141 21.11 23.70 -9.05
C ALA A 141 20.85 24.73 -7.93
N SER A 142 20.82 24.30 -6.66
CA SER A 142 20.70 25.18 -5.50
C SER A 142 21.87 26.17 -5.38
N ILE A 143 23.12 25.71 -5.59
CA ILE A 143 24.32 26.58 -5.63
C ILE A 143 24.19 27.63 -6.73
N VAL A 144 23.73 27.26 -7.94
CA VAL A 144 23.53 28.21 -9.04
C VAL A 144 22.55 29.32 -8.65
N PHE A 145 21.43 28.98 -8.00
CA PHE A 145 20.48 30.01 -7.52
C PHE A 145 21.05 30.89 -6.40
N ALA A 146 21.87 30.35 -5.50
CA ALA A 146 22.54 31.15 -4.48
C ALA A 146 23.59 32.12 -5.09
N LEU A 147 24.35 31.68 -6.10
CA LEU A 147 25.28 32.54 -6.83
C LEU A 147 24.58 33.68 -7.60
N LEU A 148 23.38 33.44 -8.13
CA LEU A 148 22.54 34.49 -8.75
C LEU A 148 22.00 35.48 -7.72
N SER A 149 21.69 35.02 -6.50
CA SER A 149 21.34 35.92 -5.39
C SER A 149 22.53 36.81 -5.01
N ALA A 150 23.74 36.27 -4.96
CA ALA A 150 24.95 37.04 -4.61
C ALA A 150 25.45 37.95 -5.75
N SER A 151 25.05 37.72 -7.00
CA SER A 151 25.50 38.50 -8.17
C SER A 151 24.39 38.64 -9.23
N PRO A 152 23.38 39.47 -8.97
CA PRO A 152 22.16 39.51 -9.77
C PRO A 152 22.38 40.10 -11.17
N GLU A 153 23.54 40.71 -11.47
CA GLU A 153 23.95 41.14 -12.83
C GLU A 153 24.04 39.93 -13.78
N ARG A 154 24.27 38.73 -13.23
CA ARG A 154 24.38 37.49 -13.99
C ARG A 154 23.02 36.93 -14.43
N ILE A 155 21.91 37.42 -13.86
CA ILE A 155 20.55 36.94 -14.17
C ILE A 155 20.19 37.15 -15.64
N GLY A 156 20.51 38.32 -16.21
CA GLY A 156 20.25 38.62 -17.62
C GLY A 156 20.99 37.66 -18.56
N ARG A 157 22.27 37.38 -18.24
CA ARG A 157 23.11 36.43 -18.97
C ARG A 157 22.60 34.99 -18.88
N LEU A 158 22.12 34.55 -17.71
CA LEU A 158 21.54 33.22 -17.57
C LEU A 158 20.23 33.06 -18.35
N ARG A 159 19.39 34.09 -18.39
CA ARG A 159 18.16 34.08 -19.22
C ARG A 159 18.50 33.96 -20.70
N ALA A 160 19.42 34.80 -21.19
CA ALA A 160 19.91 34.73 -22.58
C ALA A 160 20.56 33.37 -22.90
N MET A 161 21.29 32.76 -21.95
CA MET A 161 21.83 31.41 -22.09
C MET A 161 20.73 30.34 -22.19
N ARG A 162 19.70 30.40 -21.33
CA ARG A 162 18.55 29.48 -21.38
C ARG A 162 17.77 29.59 -22.68
N GLU A 163 17.57 30.82 -23.16
CA GLU A 163 16.91 31.09 -24.45
C GLU A 163 17.76 30.58 -25.62
N TRP A 164 19.08 30.80 -25.61
CA TRP A 164 19.99 30.23 -26.60
C TRP A 164 20.01 28.70 -26.58
N VAL A 165 20.05 28.04 -25.41
CA VAL A 165 19.96 26.57 -25.31
C VAL A 165 18.62 26.06 -25.89
N LYS A 166 17.51 26.73 -25.57
CA LYS A 166 16.18 26.39 -26.10
C LYS A 166 16.12 26.56 -27.63
N ASP A 167 16.75 27.59 -28.18
CA ASP A 167 16.85 27.81 -29.62
C ASP A 167 17.79 26.81 -30.30
N LEU A 168 18.88 26.40 -29.65
CA LEU A 168 19.81 25.37 -30.12
C LEU A 168 19.08 24.01 -30.28
N PHE A 169 18.35 23.58 -29.25
CA PHE A 169 17.48 22.39 -29.33
C PHE A 169 16.40 22.50 -30.40
N ARG A 170 15.92 23.72 -30.68
CA ARG A 170 14.95 24.00 -31.77
C ARG A 170 15.61 24.23 -33.14
N ARG A 171 16.92 24.03 -33.28
CA ARG A 171 17.73 24.29 -34.50
C ARG A 171 17.62 25.73 -35.05
N ARG A 172 17.34 26.71 -34.17
CA ARG A 172 17.22 28.16 -34.47
C ARG A 172 18.44 29.01 -34.07
N ALA A 173 19.45 28.38 -33.47
CA ALA A 173 20.70 29.02 -33.10
C ALA A 173 21.87 28.05 -33.33
N SER A 174 23.06 28.60 -33.59
CA SER A 174 24.32 27.89 -33.74
C SER A 174 25.22 28.08 -32.52
N LEU A 175 26.24 27.21 -32.38
CA LEU A 175 27.32 27.39 -31.40
C LEU A 175 28.08 28.71 -31.61
N ARG A 176 28.14 29.23 -32.84
CA ARG A 176 28.76 30.52 -33.16
C ARG A 176 27.99 31.72 -32.58
N ASP A 177 26.67 31.59 -32.39
CA ASP A 177 25.81 32.68 -31.92
C ASP A 177 25.88 32.91 -30.40
N PHE A 178 26.46 31.95 -29.66
CA PHE A 178 26.56 31.98 -28.20
C PHE A 178 27.20 33.27 -27.69
N LYS A 179 28.37 33.63 -28.23
CA LYS A 179 29.10 34.83 -27.81
C LYS A 179 28.29 36.09 -28.09
N THR A 180 27.65 36.19 -29.26
CA THR A 180 26.85 37.36 -29.64
C THR A 180 25.56 37.53 -28.85
N ARG A 181 24.85 36.45 -28.49
CA ARG A 181 23.57 36.55 -27.75
C ARG A 181 23.76 36.63 -26.24
N VAL A 182 24.68 35.84 -25.67
CA VAL A 182 24.83 35.74 -24.20
C VAL A 182 25.67 36.88 -23.62
N TRP A 183 26.64 37.44 -24.37
CA TRP A 183 27.49 38.52 -23.88
C TRP A 183 26.99 39.93 -24.21
N ARG A 184 26.11 40.11 -25.21
CA ARG A 184 25.48 41.42 -25.52
C ARG A 184 24.19 41.69 -24.75
N ALA A 185 23.75 40.80 -23.86
CA ALA A 185 22.61 41.06 -23.01
C ALA A 185 22.94 42.24 -22.07
N GLU A 186 22.47 43.45 -22.41
CA GLU A 186 22.78 44.67 -21.66
C GLU A 186 22.30 44.52 -20.22
N THR A 187 23.24 44.42 -19.29
CA THR A 187 22.97 44.42 -17.85
C THR A 187 22.85 45.86 -17.33
N ARG A 188 22.04 46.69 -17.99
CA ARG A 188 21.58 47.95 -17.38
C ARG A 188 20.58 47.57 -16.31
N PHE A 189 21.02 47.54 -15.06
CA PHE A 189 20.12 47.34 -13.92
C PHE A 189 19.11 48.48 -13.77
N PHE A 190 19.54 49.67 -14.17
CA PHE A 190 18.88 50.96 -13.98
C PHE A 190 18.61 51.60 -15.34
N SER A 191 17.42 52.17 -15.49
CA SER A 191 16.96 52.85 -16.70
C SER A 191 16.57 54.29 -16.38
N GLY A 192 17.22 55.26 -17.01
CA GLY A 192 16.98 56.69 -16.79
C GLY A 192 18.27 57.50 -16.85
N GLU A 193 18.22 58.73 -16.33
CA GLU A 193 19.42 59.52 -16.08
C GLU A 193 20.29 58.89 -14.97
N PRO A 194 21.63 58.88 -15.10
CA PRO A 194 22.51 58.31 -14.09
C PRO A 194 22.32 58.94 -12.71
N ASN A 195 22.06 58.11 -11.69
CA ASN A 195 21.99 58.59 -10.32
C ASN A 195 23.37 58.55 -9.67
N VAL A 196 23.99 59.72 -9.46
CA VAL A 196 25.37 59.85 -8.93
C VAL A 196 25.53 59.23 -7.53
N LEU A 197 24.45 59.10 -6.76
CA LEU A 197 24.48 58.47 -5.44
C LEU A 197 24.67 56.94 -5.54
N ILE A 198 24.16 56.32 -6.62
CA ILE A 198 24.28 54.88 -6.87
C ILE A 198 25.68 54.59 -7.43
N TYR A 199 26.37 53.62 -6.83
CA TYR A 199 27.73 53.24 -7.25
C TYR A 199 27.80 52.88 -8.74
N GLU A 200 26.95 51.97 -9.21
CA GLU A 200 27.03 51.44 -10.57
C GLU A 200 26.82 52.50 -11.66
N ASP A 201 26.01 53.52 -11.39
CA ASP A 201 25.82 54.66 -12.29
C ASP A 201 26.99 55.64 -12.19
N ARG A 202 27.46 55.93 -10.98
CA ARG A 202 28.58 56.83 -10.73
C ARG A 202 29.87 56.40 -11.44
N VAL A 203 30.21 55.11 -11.49
CA VAL A 203 31.43 54.64 -12.19
C VAL A 203 31.38 54.80 -13.71
N LYS A 204 30.20 55.07 -14.28
CA LYS A 204 30.00 55.26 -15.74
C LYS A 204 30.06 56.73 -16.16
N ILE A 205 30.18 57.67 -15.21
CA ILE A 205 30.23 59.12 -15.47
C ILE A 205 31.71 59.57 -15.55
N PRO A 206 32.13 60.29 -16.61
CA PRO A 206 33.44 60.93 -16.68
C PRO A 206 33.73 61.84 -15.47
N ARG A 207 35.00 61.96 -15.07
CA ARG A 207 35.41 62.72 -13.87
C ARG A 207 34.97 64.19 -13.94
N GLU A 208 35.04 64.76 -15.13
CA GLU A 208 34.75 66.15 -15.48
C GLU A 208 33.24 66.44 -15.34
N GLU A 209 32.39 65.49 -15.76
CA GLU A 209 30.93 65.56 -15.68
C GLU A 209 30.41 65.23 -14.27
N HIS A 210 31.10 64.34 -13.55
CA HIS A 210 30.74 63.92 -12.19
C HIS A 210 30.68 65.10 -11.20
N TRP A 211 31.65 66.01 -11.26
CA TRP A 211 31.66 67.20 -10.38
C TRP A 211 30.44 68.10 -10.63
N GLN A 212 30.10 68.34 -11.90
CA GLN A 212 28.94 69.15 -12.29
C GLN A 212 27.64 68.53 -11.77
N LYS A 213 27.41 67.24 -12.06
CA LYS A 213 26.21 66.51 -11.59
C LYS A 213 26.08 66.43 -10.07
N MET A 214 27.20 66.32 -9.35
CA MET A 214 27.18 66.40 -7.88
C MET A 214 26.75 67.79 -7.41
N GLN A 215 27.26 68.86 -8.03
CA GLN A 215 26.89 70.22 -7.67
C GLN A 215 25.41 70.50 -7.98
N ASP A 216 24.90 70.05 -9.14
CA ASP A 216 23.50 70.19 -9.53
C ASP A 216 22.55 69.54 -8.51
N VAL A 217 22.84 68.30 -8.10
CA VAL A 217 22.06 67.58 -7.09
C VAL A 217 22.15 68.27 -5.72
N MET A 218 23.32 68.78 -5.32
CA MET A 218 23.48 69.48 -4.02
C MET A 218 22.85 70.88 -3.98
N ASN A 219 22.71 71.54 -5.12
CA ASN A 219 22.13 72.89 -5.22
C ASN A 219 20.62 72.93 -4.93
N ASP A 220 19.90 71.83 -5.19
CA ASP A 220 18.44 71.74 -4.96
C ASP A 220 18.07 70.57 -4.04
N ARG A 221 17.45 70.88 -2.89
CA ARG A 221 16.98 69.88 -1.94
C ARG A 221 15.96 68.91 -2.53
N LYS A 222 15.14 69.33 -3.50
CA LYS A 222 14.22 68.43 -4.19
C LYS A 222 14.97 67.37 -4.98
N GLN A 223 16.05 67.76 -5.66
CA GLN A 223 16.91 66.82 -6.39
C GLN A 223 17.65 65.87 -5.44
N VAL A 224 18.14 66.35 -4.28
CA VAL A 224 18.69 65.46 -3.24
C VAL A 224 17.65 64.40 -2.84
N TYR A 225 16.43 64.81 -2.45
CA TYR A 225 15.41 63.88 -2.00
C TYR A 225 14.92 62.94 -3.12
N GLN A 226 14.82 63.43 -4.36
CA GLN A 226 14.48 62.60 -5.52
C GLN A 226 15.55 61.53 -5.76
N LYS A 227 16.83 61.92 -5.90
CA LYS A 227 17.92 60.95 -6.15
C LYS A 227 18.14 60.00 -4.96
N MET A 228 17.86 60.43 -3.71
CA MET A 228 17.85 59.53 -2.55
C MET A 228 16.67 58.55 -2.56
N SER A 229 15.48 59.00 -2.98
CA SER A 229 14.29 58.15 -3.14
C SER A 229 14.50 57.12 -4.25
N ASP A 230 15.08 57.53 -5.38
CA ASP A 230 15.48 56.62 -6.46
C ASP A 230 16.44 55.55 -5.94
N HIS A 231 17.49 55.96 -5.20
CA HIS A 231 18.46 55.01 -4.63
C HIS A 231 17.80 54.01 -3.68
N LEU A 232 16.91 54.46 -2.79
CA LEU A 232 16.19 53.59 -1.87
C LEU A 232 15.27 52.60 -2.61
N TYR A 233 14.54 53.06 -3.62
CA TYR A 233 13.71 52.21 -4.49
C TYR A 233 14.54 51.12 -5.19
N TRP A 234 15.71 51.49 -5.71
CA TRP A 234 16.62 50.54 -6.37
C TRP A 234 17.26 49.53 -5.42
N LEU A 235 17.57 49.93 -4.18
CA LEU A 235 18.03 48.99 -3.13
C LEU A 235 16.94 47.96 -2.80
N GLY A 236 15.69 48.39 -2.62
CA GLY A 236 14.56 47.48 -2.38
C GLY A 236 14.31 46.52 -3.56
N LEU A 237 14.42 46.99 -4.81
CA LEU A 237 14.36 46.13 -6.00
C LEU A 237 15.54 45.15 -6.13
N LEU A 238 16.72 45.53 -5.63
CA LEU A 238 17.86 44.63 -5.55
C LEU A 238 17.60 43.55 -4.49
N ALA A 239 17.12 43.95 -3.31
CA ALA A 239 16.78 43.06 -2.21
C ALA A 239 15.72 42.03 -2.62
N ASP A 240 14.59 42.44 -3.24
CA ASP A 240 13.57 41.52 -3.77
C ASP A 240 14.18 40.46 -4.69
N LYS A 241 15.03 40.86 -5.64
CA LYS A 241 15.71 39.92 -6.53
C LYS A 241 16.59 38.95 -5.75
N GLN A 242 17.42 39.42 -4.82
CA GLN A 242 18.26 38.54 -4.00
C GLN A 242 17.39 37.56 -3.20
N PHE A 243 16.39 38.06 -2.45
CA PHE A 243 15.48 37.23 -1.66
C PHE A 243 14.73 36.20 -2.51
N LYS A 244 14.31 36.55 -3.73
CA LYS A 244 13.67 35.62 -4.66
C LYS A 244 14.60 34.49 -5.11
N TYR A 245 15.86 34.79 -5.42
CA TYR A 245 16.83 33.78 -5.87
C TYR A 245 17.33 32.89 -4.72
N ILE A 246 17.55 33.43 -3.52
CA ILE A 246 17.90 32.61 -2.35
C ILE A 246 16.73 31.75 -1.88
N ASN A 247 15.48 32.24 -1.93
CA ASN A 247 14.30 31.42 -1.65
C ASN A 247 14.14 30.28 -2.66
N LEU A 248 14.42 30.53 -3.95
CA LEU A 248 14.44 29.48 -4.97
C LEU A 248 15.57 28.47 -4.74
N SER A 249 16.76 28.92 -4.33
CA SER A 249 17.88 28.06 -3.91
C SER A 249 17.49 27.12 -2.77
N TYR A 250 16.85 27.65 -1.71
CA TYR A 250 16.33 26.85 -0.61
C TYR A 250 15.24 25.87 -1.05
N ALA A 251 14.29 26.29 -1.89
CA ALA A 251 13.22 25.42 -2.37
C ALA A 251 13.77 24.23 -3.16
N VAL A 252 14.71 24.48 -4.09
CA VAL A 252 15.34 23.43 -4.90
C VAL A 252 16.15 22.45 -4.05
N PHE A 253 16.87 22.93 -3.03
CA PHE A 253 17.56 22.06 -2.08
C PHE A 253 16.60 21.20 -1.25
N ARG A 254 15.56 21.81 -0.66
CA ARG A 254 14.57 21.12 0.19
C ARG A 254 13.84 20.01 -0.57
N TRP A 255 13.34 20.31 -1.78
CA TRP A 255 12.66 19.32 -2.62
C TRP A 255 13.62 18.27 -3.20
N GLY A 256 14.86 18.65 -3.52
CA GLY A 256 15.89 17.72 -3.95
C GLY A 256 16.26 16.68 -2.89
N LEU A 257 16.41 17.12 -1.63
CA LEU A 257 16.64 16.24 -0.49
C LEU A 257 15.49 15.23 -0.33
N LEU A 258 14.24 15.70 -0.32
CA LEU A 258 13.06 14.83 -0.22
C LEU A 258 12.96 13.83 -1.39
N ALA A 259 13.21 14.29 -2.62
CA ALA A 259 13.19 13.43 -3.80
C ALA A 259 14.27 12.34 -3.74
N SER A 260 15.47 12.66 -3.25
CA SER A 260 16.55 11.69 -3.08
C SER A 260 16.23 10.63 -2.01
N LEU A 261 15.59 11.04 -0.91
CA LEU A 261 15.14 10.11 0.14
C LEU A 261 14.03 9.17 -0.39
N ALA A 262 13.05 9.71 -1.12
CA ALA A 262 12.00 8.90 -1.75
C ALA A 262 12.56 7.90 -2.77
N ALA A 263 13.54 8.33 -3.59
CA ALA A 263 14.23 7.44 -4.52
C ALA A 263 14.99 6.31 -3.80
N PHE A 264 15.63 6.61 -2.65
CA PHE A 264 16.33 5.58 -1.86
C PHE A 264 15.37 4.53 -1.31
N ILE A 265 14.23 4.96 -0.75
CA ILE A 265 13.20 4.04 -0.25
C ILE A 265 12.67 3.17 -1.40
N GLY A 266 12.29 3.78 -2.52
CA GLY A 266 11.71 3.06 -3.67
C GLY A 266 12.66 2.01 -4.28
N VAL A 267 13.95 2.34 -4.42
CA VAL A 267 14.96 1.37 -4.91
C VAL A 267 15.10 0.18 -3.94
N LYS A 268 15.01 0.42 -2.63
CA LYS A 268 15.20 -0.64 -1.62
C LYS A 268 13.97 -1.52 -1.38
N THR A 269 12.74 -1.00 -1.51
CA THR A 269 11.52 -1.75 -1.17
C THR A 269 10.92 -2.55 -2.33
N ILE A 270 11.07 -2.09 -3.57
CA ILE A 270 10.44 -2.73 -4.73
C ILE A 270 11.05 -4.12 -5.04
N PRO A 271 12.39 -4.31 -5.07
CA PRO A 271 12.97 -5.62 -5.38
C PRO A 271 12.70 -6.69 -4.32
N SER A 272 12.71 -6.31 -3.03
CA SER A 272 12.53 -7.24 -1.91
C SER A 272 11.14 -7.88 -1.89
N LEU A 273 10.10 -7.15 -2.33
CA LEU A 273 8.75 -7.69 -2.47
C LEU A 273 8.64 -8.72 -3.60
N SER A 274 9.38 -8.55 -4.69
CA SER A 274 9.35 -9.46 -5.84
C SER A 274 10.18 -10.73 -5.68
N ALA A 275 11.28 -10.68 -4.93
CA ALA A 275 12.22 -11.80 -4.82
C ALA A 275 11.77 -12.87 -3.80
N ALA A 276 11.11 -12.48 -2.71
CA ALA A 276 10.60 -13.43 -1.71
C ALA A 276 9.60 -14.40 -2.34
N GLN A 277 8.58 -13.86 -3.01
CA GLN A 277 7.48 -14.65 -3.58
C GLN A 277 7.93 -15.61 -4.70
N GLN A 278 9.06 -15.38 -5.37
CA GLN A 278 9.59 -16.33 -6.37
C GLN A 278 10.35 -17.51 -5.73
N ASN A 279 10.98 -17.30 -4.57
CA ASN A 279 11.69 -18.37 -3.88
C ASN A 279 10.71 -19.36 -3.22
N ASP A 280 9.68 -18.85 -2.54
CA ASP A 280 8.66 -19.67 -1.87
C ASP A 280 7.95 -20.59 -2.90
N LEU A 281 7.66 -20.09 -4.10
CA LEU A 281 7.07 -20.86 -5.20
C LEU A 281 8.00 -21.95 -5.75
N ALA A 282 9.31 -21.70 -5.76
CA ALA A 282 10.28 -22.71 -6.19
C ALA A 282 10.41 -23.82 -5.13
N GLU A 283 10.42 -23.46 -3.85
CA GLU A 283 10.47 -24.39 -2.73
C GLU A 283 9.23 -25.31 -2.69
N LEU A 284 8.02 -24.74 -2.74
CA LEU A 284 6.76 -25.50 -2.84
C LEU A 284 6.78 -26.52 -4.00
N ARG A 285 7.27 -26.11 -5.19
CA ARG A 285 7.40 -27.01 -6.35
C ARG A 285 8.39 -28.16 -6.11
N THR A 286 9.49 -27.93 -5.40
CA THR A 286 10.40 -29.03 -5.01
C THR A 286 9.76 -30.02 -4.03
N MET A 287 8.76 -29.57 -3.26
CA MET A 287 7.94 -30.40 -2.37
C MET A 287 6.74 -31.06 -3.08
N GLY A 288 6.62 -30.92 -4.41
CA GLY A 288 5.53 -31.49 -5.20
C GLY A 288 4.23 -30.69 -5.17
N ILE A 289 4.25 -29.51 -4.52
CA ILE A 289 3.11 -28.59 -4.43
C ILE A 289 3.22 -27.58 -5.57
N ASN A 290 2.22 -27.58 -6.43
CA ASN A 290 2.12 -26.69 -7.56
C ASN A 290 0.98 -25.70 -7.35
N MET A 291 0.82 -24.74 -8.25
CA MET A 291 -0.30 -23.81 -8.25
C MET A 291 -0.93 -23.80 -9.64
N PHE A 292 -2.24 -23.62 -9.68
CA PHE A 292 -2.97 -23.50 -10.93
C PHE A 292 -2.65 -22.20 -11.66
N ASN A 293 -3.15 -22.09 -12.90
CA ASN A 293 -3.10 -20.88 -13.70
C ASN A 293 -4.53 -20.54 -14.18
N GLY A 294 -5.36 -20.09 -13.23
CA GLY A 294 -6.71 -19.58 -13.47
C GLY A 294 -7.77 -20.06 -12.44
N VAL A 295 -7.57 -21.24 -11.85
CA VAL A 295 -8.36 -21.74 -10.69
C VAL A 295 -7.94 -21.03 -9.40
N TYR A 296 -8.91 -20.56 -8.61
CA TYR A 296 -8.70 -19.77 -7.40
C TYR A 296 -9.21 -20.47 -6.13
N GLU A 297 -10.46 -20.91 -6.10
CA GLU A 297 -11.15 -21.31 -4.85
C GLU A 297 -11.87 -22.67 -5.08
N PRO A 298 -11.12 -23.80 -5.20
CA PRO A 298 -11.62 -25.09 -5.67
C PRO A 298 -12.16 -26.00 -4.55
N SER A 299 -13.48 -26.15 -4.50
CA SER A 299 -14.16 -26.95 -3.47
C SER A 299 -14.33 -28.42 -3.85
N ALA A 300 -14.40 -28.76 -5.16
CA ALA A 300 -14.44 -30.16 -5.60
C ALA A 300 -13.81 -30.39 -6.97
N ALA A 301 -13.36 -31.62 -7.25
CA ALA A 301 -12.76 -31.98 -8.54
C ALA A 301 -13.17 -33.40 -8.98
N GLN A 302 -13.35 -33.58 -10.29
CA GLN A 302 -13.63 -34.88 -10.90
C GLN A 302 -13.04 -34.98 -12.32
N GLN A 303 -12.37 -36.09 -12.64
CA GLN A 303 -11.97 -36.36 -14.02
C GLN A 303 -13.18 -36.71 -14.91
N LEU A 304 -13.34 -36.01 -16.03
CA LEU A 304 -14.32 -36.30 -17.08
C LEU A 304 -13.95 -37.55 -17.88
N PRO A 305 -14.91 -38.24 -18.54
CA PRO A 305 -14.63 -39.42 -19.36
C PRO A 305 -13.66 -39.20 -20.54
N ASP A 306 -13.42 -37.96 -20.95
CA ASP A 306 -12.44 -37.59 -21.98
C ASP A 306 -11.04 -37.25 -21.43
N GLY A 307 -10.83 -37.39 -20.12
CA GLY A 307 -9.55 -37.21 -19.44
C GLY A 307 -9.30 -35.80 -18.89
N ARG A 308 -10.11 -34.79 -19.24
CA ARG A 308 -10.03 -33.46 -18.63
C ARG A 308 -10.50 -33.48 -17.18
N ILE A 309 -10.00 -32.56 -16.35
CA ILE A 309 -10.51 -32.40 -14.98
C ILE A 309 -11.57 -31.31 -14.98
N MET A 310 -12.71 -31.58 -14.37
CA MET A 310 -13.73 -30.58 -14.02
C MET A 310 -13.54 -30.21 -12.56
N VAL A 311 -13.32 -28.93 -12.28
CA VAL A 311 -13.18 -28.37 -10.94
C VAL A 311 -14.40 -27.49 -10.67
N ALA A 312 -15.00 -27.63 -9.50
CA ALA A 312 -16.03 -26.75 -8.98
C ALA A 312 -15.38 -25.66 -8.11
N GLU A 313 -15.84 -24.42 -8.24
CA GLU A 313 -15.34 -23.28 -7.47
C GLU A 313 -16.50 -22.48 -6.86
N ASP A 314 -16.21 -21.75 -5.77
CA ASP A 314 -17.20 -20.93 -5.05
C ASP A 314 -17.71 -19.73 -5.89
N GLU A 315 -16.82 -19.07 -6.65
CA GLU A 315 -17.14 -17.83 -7.39
C GLU A 315 -18.19 -18.05 -8.50
N PRO A 316 -19.37 -17.42 -8.43
CA PRO A 316 -20.48 -17.70 -9.34
C PRO A 316 -20.26 -17.49 -10.84
N ASN A 317 -19.29 -16.65 -11.21
CA ASN A 317 -18.93 -16.42 -12.61
C ASN A 317 -17.93 -17.46 -13.15
N HIS A 318 -17.28 -18.20 -12.25
CA HIS A 318 -16.26 -19.22 -12.52
C HIS A 318 -16.63 -20.57 -11.85
N ALA A 319 -17.92 -20.81 -11.61
CA ALA A 319 -18.42 -21.96 -10.83
C ALA A 319 -17.92 -23.34 -11.30
N PHE A 320 -17.50 -23.47 -12.57
CA PHE A 320 -16.72 -24.61 -13.02
C PHE A 320 -15.57 -24.21 -13.92
N SER A 321 -14.38 -24.76 -13.65
CA SER A 321 -13.17 -24.65 -14.47
C SER A 321 -12.77 -26.01 -15.03
N ILE A 322 -12.51 -26.08 -16.35
CA ILE A 322 -12.13 -27.30 -17.05
C ILE A 322 -10.66 -27.26 -17.41
N LEU A 323 -9.91 -28.19 -16.82
CA LEU A 323 -8.48 -28.30 -16.98
C LEU A 323 -8.16 -29.43 -17.97
N SER A 324 -7.54 -29.05 -19.09
CA SER A 324 -6.81 -29.98 -19.93
C SER A 324 -5.44 -30.31 -19.32
N ILE A 325 -4.88 -31.48 -19.68
CA ILE A 325 -3.58 -31.94 -19.20
C ILE A 325 -2.59 -31.84 -20.37
N ASP A 326 -1.50 -31.11 -20.19
CA ASP A 326 -0.46 -30.98 -21.21
C ASP A 326 0.47 -32.22 -21.26
N LYS A 327 1.36 -32.26 -22.26
CA LYS A 327 2.33 -33.36 -22.44
C LYS A 327 3.33 -33.52 -21.29
N ASN A 328 3.49 -32.50 -20.46
CA ASN A 328 4.37 -32.48 -19.29
C ASN A 328 3.62 -32.85 -18.00
N GLY A 329 2.28 -32.95 -18.04
CA GLY A 329 1.42 -33.21 -16.89
C GLY A 329 0.92 -31.94 -16.17
N ASN A 330 1.10 -30.75 -16.74
CA ASN A 330 0.55 -29.51 -16.20
C ASN A 330 -0.93 -29.37 -16.55
N PHE A 331 -1.69 -28.75 -15.65
CA PHE A 331 -3.06 -28.34 -15.93
C PHE A 331 -3.10 -27.03 -16.73
N VAL A 332 -3.97 -26.98 -17.75
CA VAL A 332 -4.21 -25.81 -18.60
C VAL A 332 -5.72 -25.62 -18.76
N GLU A 333 -6.21 -24.50 -18.26
CA GLU A 333 -7.62 -24.09 -18.28
C GLU A 333 -8.13 -23.68 -19.67
N ASP A 334 -9.44 -23.81 -19.89
CA ASP A 334 -10.14 -23.42 -21.12
C ASP A 334 -11.33 -22.49 -20.78
N GLU A 335 -11.01 -21.23 -20.43
CA GLU A 335 -11.98 -20.18 -20.03
C GLU A 335 -13.22 -20.08 -20.95
N ALA A 336 -13.04 -20.41 -22.24
CA ALA A 336 -14.10 -20.37 -23.25
C ALA A 336 -15.07 -21.56 -23.12
N LEU A 337 -14.57 -22.74 -22.77
CA LEU A 337 -15.37 -23.91 -22.42
C LEU A 337 -16.06 -23.71 -21.06
N ASP A 338 -15.37 -23.14 -20.09
CA ASP A 338 -15.88 -22.90 -18.73
C ASP A 338 -17.11 -21.99 -18.79
N THR A 339 -16.96 -20.87 -19.49
CA THR A 339 -18.06 -19.96 -19.85
C THR A 339 -19.23 -20.67 -20.55
N ARG A 340 -18.97 -21.68 -21.40
CA ARG A 340 -20.02 -22.44 -22.10
C ARG A 340 -20.73 -23.43 -21.17
N ILE A 341 -19.98 -24.12 -20.31
CA ILE A 341 -20.52 -25.08 -19.34
C ILE A 341 -21.39 -24.37 -18.32
N VAL A 342 -20.89 -23.29 -17.69
CA VAL A 342 -21.65 -22.50 -16.69
C VAL A 342 -22.96 -21.97 -17.30
N LYS A 343 -22.93 -21.45 -18.54
CA LYS A 343 -24.15 -21.05 -19.27
C LYS A 343 -25.11 -22.22 -19.56
N GLY A 344 -24.58 -23.43 -19.72
CA GLY A 344 -25.35 -24.65 -19.95
C GLY A 344 -26.32 -25.01 -18.82
N PHE A 345 -26.01 -24.60 -17.58
CA PHE A 345 -26.88 -24.85 -16.42
C PHE A 345 -28.17 -24.00 -16.41
N LYS A 346 -28.23 -22.90 -17.20
CA LYS A 346 -29.39 -22.00 -17.32
C LYS A 346 -29.89 -21.37 -16.01
N ARG A 347 -29.11 -21.51 -14.93
CA ARG A 347 -29.29 -20.87 -13.62
C ARG A 347 -27.93 -20.34 -13.17
N LYS A 348 -27.93 -19.43 -12.18
CA LYS A 348 -26.70 -19.07 -11.48
C LYS A 348 -26.32 -20.23 -10.56
N LEU A 349 -25.05 -20.60 -10.52
CA LEU A 349 -24.49 -21.50 -9.53
C LEU A 349 -23.65 -20.63 -8.60
N ASN A 350 -23.82 -20.78 -7.30
CA ASN A 350 -23.00 -20.12 -6.27
C ASN A 350 -22.64 -21.18 -5.24
N ASP A 351 -21.46 -21.08 -4.63
CA ASP A 351 -21.09 -21.88 -3.48
C ASP A 351 -21.29 -23.39 -3.76
N LEU A 352 -20.59 -23.91 -4.79
CA LEU A 352 -20.54 -25.34 -5.09
C LEU A 352 -19.60 -26.03 -4.11
N GLU A 353 -20.12 -26.86 -3.22
CA GLU A 353 -19.33 -27.48 -2.15
C GLU A 353 -18.72 -28.82 -2.57
N ALA A 354 -19.45 -29.61 -3.37
CA ALA A 354 -19.12 -31.03 -3.55
C ALA A 354 -19.49 -31.59 -4.93
N MET A 355 -18.71 -32.56 -5.44
CA MET A 355 -18.95 -33.20 -6.74
C MET A 355 -18.42 -34.64 -6.83
N THR A 356 -19.17 -35.53 -7.48
CA THR A 356 -18.80 -36.93 -7.76
C THR A 356 -19.35 -37.42 -9.10
N ARG A 357 -18.95 -38.62 -9.54
CA ARG A 357 -19.32 -39.22 -10.84
C ARG A 357 -19.81 -40.66 -10.69
N ASP A 358 -20.94 -41.01 -11.29
CA ASP A 358 -21.40 -42.41 -11.41
C ASP A 358 -20.70 -43.18 -12.55
N ASP A 359 -20.88 -44.50 -12.58
CA ASP A 359 -20.33 -45.37 -13.63
C ASP A 359 -21.07 -45.26 -14.98
N GLU A 360 -22.23 -44.62 -15.02
CA GLU A 360 -22.86 -44.17 -16.28
C GLU A 360 -22.18 -42.89 -16.81
N GLY A 361 -21.28 -42.26 -16.05
CA GLY A 361 -20.56 -41.04 -16.38
C GLY A 361 -21.41 -39.78 -16.25
N PHE A 362 -22.47 -39.80 -15.43
CA PHE A 362 -23.12 -38.58 -14.95
C PHE A 362 -22.36 -38.04 -13.74
N MET A 363 -22.26 -36.73 -13.68
CA MET A 363 -21.81 -35.96 -12.53
C MET A 363 -23.00 -35.74 -11.60
N TYR A 364 -22.73 -35.79 -10.29
CA TYR A 364 -23.59 -35.20 -9.26
C TYR A 364 -22.79 -34.06 -8.64
N ALA A 365 -23.38 -32.89 -8.50
CA ALA A 365 -22.77 -31.75 -7.83
C ALA A 365 -23.77 -31.12 -6.87
N MET A 366 -23.27 -30.53 -5.79
CA MET A 366 -24.08 -29.98 -4.71
C MET A 366 -23.63 -28.56 -4.41
N THR A 367 -24.58 -27.63 -4.37
CA THR A 367 -24.35 -26.27 -3.84
C THR A 367 -24.64 -26.23 -2.35
N SER A 368 -24.21 -25.14 -1.70
CA SER A 368 -24.18 -24.98 -0.26
C SER A 368 -25.54 -25.08 0.43
N HIS A 369 -25.66 -26.07 1.32
CA HIS A 369 -26.83 -26.25 2.20
C HIS A 369 -26.70 -25.49 3.53
N SER A 370 -25.59 -24.75 3.71
CA SER A 370 -25.31 -23.97 4.91
C SER A 370 -26.22 -22.75 5.05
N ARG A 371 -26.66 -22.50 6.29
CA ARG A 371 -27.45 -21.32 6.63
C ARG A 371 -26.58 -20.07 6.59
N ASN A 372 -27.17 -18.94 6.19
CA ASN A 372 -26.45 -17.67 6.19
C ASN A 372 -26.15 -17.19 7.63
N ARG A 373 -25.35 -16.12 7.77
CA ARG A 373 -24.95 -15.51 9.07
C ARG A 373 -26.11 -15.05 9.99
N LYS A 374 -27.37 -15.19 9.58
CA LYS A 374 -28.59 -14.93 10.38
C LYS A 374 -29.36 -16.22 10.74
N GLY A 375 -28.81 -17.41 10.46
CA GLY A 375 -29.47 -18.70 10.65
C GLY A 375 -30.55 -19.02 9.61
N GLN A 376 -30.61 -18.29 8.50
CA GLN A 376 -31.66 -18.44 7.48
C GLN A 376 -31.17 -19.32 6.32
N ARG A 377 -32.01 -20.26 5.89
CA ARG A 377 -31.82 -21.05 4.66
C ARG A 377 -31.86 -20.16 3.43
N SER A 378 -31.20 -20.60 2.36
CA SER A 378 -31.13 -19.91 1.06
C SER A 378 -31.57 -20.87 -0.05
N PRO A 379 -32.87 -20.93 -0.41
CA PRO A 379 -33.39 -21.89 -1.39
C PRO A 379 -32.83 -21.73 -2.82
N ASP A 380 -32.08 -20.66 -3.08
CA ASP A 380 -31.31 -20.40 -4.30
C ASP A 380 -29.89 -21.04 -4.29
N ARG A 381 -29.54 -21.73 -3.19
CA ARG A 381 -28.29 -22.48 -2.99
C ARG A 381 -28.51 -23.95 -2.58
N GLU A 382 -29.72 -24.33 -2.18
CA GLU A 382 -30.04 -25.71 -1.78
C GLU A 382 -30.35 -26.57 -3.01
N HIS A 383 -29.31 -27.00 -3.73
CA HIS A 383 -29.43 -27.81 -4.95
C HIS A 383 -28.50 -29.02 -4.92
N LEU A 384 -29.07 -30.23 -4.99
CA LEU A 384 -28.36 -31.41 -5.49
C LEU A 384 -28.66 -31.55 -6.98
N MET A 385 -27.64 -31.49 -7.83
CA MET A 385 -27.80 -31.54 -9.29
C MET A 385 -27.19 -32.80 -9.87
N ARG A 386 -27.77 -33.31 -10.96
CA ARG A 386 -27.21 -34.42 -11.77
C ARG A 386 -27.16 -33.98 -13.22
N PHE A 387 -26.03 -34.19 -13.89
CA PHE A 387 -25.83 -33.79 -15.29
C PHE A 387 -24.74 -34.63 -15.95
N LYS A 388 -24.56 -34.48 -17.26
CA LYS A 388 -23.45 -35.11 -17.99
C LYS A 388 -22.81 -34.11 -18.95
N VAL A 389 -21.48 -34.09 -19.01
CA VAL A 389 -20.74 -33.27 -19.97
C VAL A 389 -20.51 -34.09 -21.24
N GLN A 390 -21.01 -33.63 -22.39
CA GLN A 390 -20.80 -34.28 -23.70
C GLN A 390 -20.49 -33.23 -24.75
N GLY A 391 -19.40 -33.39 -25.50
CA GLY A 391 -18.95 -32.39 -26.49
C GLY A 391 -18.58 -31.01 -25.89
N GLY A 392 -18.48 -30.92 -24.56
CA GLY A 392 -18.35 -29.65 -23.83
C GLY A 392 -19.67 -28.87 -23.70
N GLU A 393 -20.81 -29.54 -23.79
CA GLU A 393 -22.14 -29.05 -23.40
C GLU A 393 -22.69 -29.88 -22.23
N ILE A 394 -23.61 -29.26 -21.46
CA ILE A 394 -24.33 -29.90 -20.36
C ILE A 394 -25.61 -30.56 -20.90
N VAL A 395 -25.74 -31.88 -20.70
CA VAL A 395 -26.92 -32.66 -21.08
C VAL A 395 -27.50 -33.42 -19.89
N GLY A 396 -28.81 -33.69 -19.93
CA GLY A 396 -29.49 -34.45 -18.88
C GLY A 396 -29.50 -33.80 -17.50
N LEU A 397 -29.43 -32.46 -17.44
CA LEU A 397 -29.45 -31.71 -16.18
C LEU A 397 -30.79 -31.85 -15.44
N THR A 398 -30.75 -32.39 -14.22
CA THR A 398 -31.84 -32.38 -13.25
C THR A 398 -31.35 -31.84 -11.90
N SER A 399 -32.29 -31.44 -11.04
CA SER A 399 -32.04 -30.82 -9.73
C SER A 399 -33.04 -31.39 -8.71
N TYR A 400 -32.58 -31.64 -7.49
CA TYR A 400 -33.41 -31.96 -6.33
C TYR A 400 -33.10 -30.95 -5.24
N ASP A 401 -34.10 -30.13 -4.90
CA ASP A 401 -33.92 -28.93 -4.09
C ASP A 401 -34.47 -29.11 -2.64
N GLY A 402 -34.96 -30.31 -2.32
CA GLY A 402 -35.61 -30.64 -1.04
C GLY A 402 -34.75 -31.40 -0.04
N LEU A 403 -33.41 -31.44 -0.22
CA LEU A 403 -32.54 -32.29 0.59
C LEU A 403 -32.49 -31.84 2.05
N THR A 404 -32.36 -30.53 2.32
CA THR A 404 -32.38 -29.96 3.67
C THR A 404 -33.64 -30.36 4.45
N ASP A 405 -34.83 -30.24 3.84
CA ASP A 405 -36.10 -30.60 4.50
C ASP A 405 -36.18 -32.09 4.84
N VAL A 406 -35.58 -32.96 4.02
CA VAL A 406 -35.55 -34.40 4.29
C VAL A 406 -34.53 -34.74 5.38
N LEU A 407 -33.36 -34.09 5.41
CA LEU A 407 -32.38 -34.26 6.50
C LEU A 407 -32.96 -33.81 7.85
N GLU A 408 -33.67 -32.68 7.87
CA GLU A 408 -34.33 -32.16 9.09
C GLU A 408 -35.45 -33.08 9.60
N GLN A 409 -36.20 -33.77 8.72
CA GLN A 409 -37.50 -34.38 9.06
C GLN A 409 -37.57 -35.92 8.91
N ASP A 410 -36.61 -36.58 8.26
CA ASP A 410 -36.70 -38.01 7.98
C ASP A 410 -36.44 -38.89 9.21
N ARG A 411 -37.50 -39.44 9.77
CA ARG A 411 -37.43 -40.30 10.96
C ARG A 411 -36.47 -41.47 10.81
N ASN A 412 -36.37 -42.07 9.62
CA ASN A 412 -35.52 -43.24 9.41
C ASN A 412 -34.02 -42.86 9.47
N LEU A 413 -33.62 -41.74 8.86
CA LEU A 413 -32.28 -41.16 9.05
C LEU A 413 -31.99 -40.87 10.54
N HIS A 414 -32.92 -40.21 11.24
CA HIS A 414 -32.77 -39.90 12.67
C HIS A 414 -32.69 -41.15 13.55
N ASP A 415 -33.44 -42.20 13.23
CA ASP A 415 -33.40 -43.49 13.92
C ASP A 415 -32.06 -44.21 13.66
N LEU A 416 -31.57 -44.24 12.40
CA LEU A 416 -30.23 -44.77 12.05
C LEU A 416 -29.09 -44.03 12.77
N ILE A 417 -29.18 -42.70 12.88
CA ILE A 417 -28.25 -41.89 13.67
C ILE A 417 -28.31 -42.31 15.14
N ARG A 418 -29.50 -42.38 15.74
CA ARG A 418 -29.67 -42.72 17.16
C ARG A 418 -29.15 -44.13 17.47
N GLU A 419 -29.34 -45.09 16.57
CA GLU A 419 -28.77 -46.44 16.68
C GLU A 419 -27.24 -46.44 16.63
N ARG A 420 -26.61 -45.54 15.85
CA ARG A 420 -25.15 -45.45 15.74
C ARG A 420 -24.49 -44.68 16.90
N THR A 421 -25.13 -43.62 17.40
CA THR A 421 -24.55 -42.66 18.36
C THR A 421 -25.08 -42.78 19.79
N SER A 422 -26.22 -43.45 19.99
CA SER A 422 -27.01 -43.40 21.23
C SER A 422 -27.49 -41.99 21.63
N ALA A 423 -27.52 -41.05 20.69
CA ALA A 423 -27.92 -39.65 20.90
C ALA A 423 -28.74 -39.12 19.72
N GLU A 424 -29.42 -38.00 19.91
CA GLU A 424 -30.04 -37.24 18.81
C GLU A 424 -29.06 -36.16 18.32
N ILE A 425 -28.88 -36.06 17.01
CA ILE A 425 -28.09 -35.00 16.36
C ILE A 425 -29.09 -34.00 15.78
N SER A 426 -28.90 -32.70 16.08
CA SER A 426 -29.69 -31.66 15.43
C SER A 426 -29.10 -31.32 14.06
N PHE A 427 -29.99 -31.15 13.07
CA PHE A 427 -29.68 -30.60 11.75
C PHE A 427 -30.06 -29.10 11.67
N ASP A 428 -30.09 -28.39 12.80
CA ASP A 428 -30.25 -26.92 12.83
C ASP A 428 -29.14 -26.21 12.04
N GLU A 429 -27.94 -26.78 12.01
CA GLU A 429 -26.80 -26.36 11.18
C GLU A 429 -26.39 -27.57 10.31
N ILE A 430 -26.42 -27.38 8.99
CA ILE A 430 -26.07 -28.40 8.01
C ILE A 430 -24.97 -27.81 7.12
N ASN A 431 -23.82 -28.46 7.06
CA ASN A 431 -22.79 -28.18 6.08
C ASN A 431 -22.28 -29.49 5.47
N ILE A 432 -22.40 -29.62 4.15
CA ILE A 432 -22.10 -30.85 3.41
C ILE A 432 -21.08 -30.52 2.30
N GLU A 433 -19.82 -30.83 2.56
CA GLU A 433 -18.70 -30.62 1.62
C GLU A 433 -18.23 -31.96 1.02
N GLY A 434 -18.54 -33.10 1.67
CA GLY A 434 -18.29 -34.42 1.12
C GLY A 434 -19.44 -34.93 0.24
N LEU A 435 -19.14 -35.32 -1.00
CA LEU A 435 -20.07 -36.06 -1.87
C LEU A 435 -19.31 -37.14 -2.66
N ALA A 436 -19.68 -38.40 -2.49
CA ALA A 436 -19.12 -39.51 -3.25
C ALA A 436 -20.21 -40.46 -3.80
N PHE A 437 -19.89 -41.17 -4.88
CA PHE A 437 -20.71 -42.28 -5.38
C PHE A 437 -20.08 -43.62 -4.99
N ASP A 438 -20.88 -44.51 -4.40
CA ASP A 438 -20.50 -45.90 -4.11
C ASP A 438 -20.77 -46.76 -5.37
N PRO A 439 -19.73 -47.19 -6.12
CA PRO A 439 -19.93 -47.91 -7.37
C PRO A 439 -20.38 -49.36 -7.15
N VAL A 440 -20.32 -49.88 -5.92
CA VAL A 440 -20.70 -51.26 -5.56
C VAL A 440 -22.19 -51.33 -5.24
N LYS A 441 -22.69 -50.45 -4.38
CA LYS A 441 -24.11 -50.38 -3.98
C LYS A 441 -24.96 -49.42 -4.82
N LYS A 442 -24.36 -48.62 -5.70
CA LYS A 442 -25.04 -47.63 -6.58
C LYS A 442 -25.77 -46.51 -5.83
N ARG A 443 -25.17 -46.09 -4.71
CA ARG A 443 -25.73 -45.09 -3.78
C ARG A 443 -24.85 -43.84 -3.71
N LEU A 444 -25.44 -42.70 -3.33
CA LEU A 444 -24.68 -41.50 -2.99
C LEU A 444 -24.29 -41.53 -1.51
N VAL A 445 -23.16 -40.90 -1.19
CA VAL A 445 -22.58 -40.81 0.14
C VAL A 445 -22.37 -39.34 0.45
N LEU A 446 -23.07 -38.83 1.47
CA LEU A 446 -22.97 -37.46 1.96
C LEU A 446 -22.01 -37.42 3.14
N GLY A 447 -20.94 -36.64 3.04
CA GLY A 447 -19.99 -36.36 4.12
C GLY A 447 -20.26 -34.99 4.71
N PHE A 448 -20.60 -34.95 6.00
CA PHE A 448 -20.93 -33.71 6.69
C PHE A 448 -19.67 -33.09 7.29
N ARG A 449 -19.51 -31.78 7.07
CA ARG A 449 -18.62 -30.96 7.90
C ARG A 449 -19.30 -30.63 9.21
N ASP A 450 -20.56 -30.19 9.12
CA ASP A 450 -21.45 -29.98 10.26
C ASP A 450 -22.80 -30.66 9.98
N PRO A 451 -23.41 -31.35 10.95
CA PRO A 451 -23.01 -31.44 12.35
C PRO A 451 -21.92 -32.49 12.62
N GLU A 452 -20.98 -32.17 13.51
CA GLU A 452 -20.08 -33.15 14.16
C GLU A 452 -20.75 -33.80 15.39
N PHE A 453 -20.46 -35.07 15.67
CA PHE A 453 -20.91 -35.75 16.90
C PHE A 453 -19.71 -36.15 17.76
N ASN A 454 -19.54 -35.52 18.93
CA ASN A 454 -18.41 -35.75 19.83
C ASN A 454 -17.04 -35.68 19.11
N ASN A 455 -16.85 -34.70 18.20
CA ASN A 455 -15.64 -34.54 17.39
C ASN A 455 -15.39 -35.71 16.40
N MET A 456 -16.43 -36.50 16.08
CA MET A 456 -16.45 -37.47 14.99
C MET A 456 -17.33 -36.94 13.84
N ALA A 457 -16.92 -37.21 12.61
CA ALA A 457 -17.65 -36.78 11.41
C ALA A 457 -18.82 -37.72 11.09
N LEU A 458 -19.92 -37.13 10.61
CA LEU A 458 -21.13 -37.85 10.19
C LEU A 458 -21.09 -38.15 8.68
N ILE A 459 -21.55 -39.33 8.30
CA ILE A 459 -21.79 -39.74 6.92
C ILE A 459 -23.18 -40.37 6.79
N ALA A 460 -23.95 -39.98 5.78
CA ALA A 460 -25.25 -40.58 5.44
C ALA A 460 -25.27 -41.11 4.00
N PHE A 461 -25.96 -42.22 3.78
CA PHE A 461 -26.03 -42.88 2.47
C PHE A 461 -27.42 -42.77 1.85
N ILE A 462 -27.53 -42.26 0.62
CA ILE A 462 -28.80 -42.21 -0.16
C ILE A 462 -28.83 -43.38 -1.14
N ALA A 463 -29.69 -44.36 -0.86
CA ALA A 463 -29.78 -45.63 -1.59
C ALA A 463 -30.41 -45.52 -2.99
N ASN A 464 -31.26 -44.51 -3.22
CA ASN A 464 -32.08 -44.37 -4.43
C ASN A 464 -31.74 -43.11 -5.27
N PRO A 465 -30.44 -42.77 -5.52
CA PRO A 465 -30.07 -41.47 -6.09
C PRO A 465 -30.61 -41.27 -7.51
N LYS A 466 -30.79 -42.34 -8.29
CA LYS A 466 -31.36 -42.26 -9.63
C LYS A 466 -32.84 -41.89 -9.60
N GLU A 467 -33.63 -42.50 -8.71
CA GLU A 467 -35.04 -42.15 -8.46
C GLU A 467 -35.20 -40.71 -7.98
N VAL A 468 -34.35 -40.26 -7.05
CA VAL A 468 -34.34 -38.86 -6.58
C VAL A 468 -34.13 -37.91 -7.76
N MET A 469 -33.12 -38.16 -8.59
CA MET A 469 -32.73 -37.22 -9.65
C MET A 469 -33.55 -37.32 -10.93
N GLU A 470 -34.15 -38.48 -11.26
CA GLU A 470 -34.93 -38.67 -12.50
C GLU A 470 -36.45 -38.58 -12.29
N LYS A 471 -36.93 -38.84 -11.07
CA LYS A 471 -38.37 -38.91 -10.74
C LYS A 471 -38.78 -37.92 -9.63
N ASN A 472 -37.85 -37.13 -9.09
CA ASN A 472 -38.05 -36.30 -7.91
C ASN A 472 -38.59 -37.10 -6.71
N ALA A 473 -38.12 -38.34 -6.55
CA ALA A 473 -38.45 -39.18 -5.41
C ALA A 473 -37.82 -38.62 -4.13
N LYS A 474 -38.36 -39.03 -2.97
CA LYS A 474 -37.74 -38.73 -1.67
C LYS A 474 -36.44 -39.55 -1.52
N PRO A 475 -35.32 -38.96 -1.07
CA PRO A 475 -34.14 -39.70 -0.66
C PRO A 475 -34.47 -40.78 0.38
N GLU A 476 -34.02 -42.00 0.12
CA GLU A 476 -34.10 -43.13 1.04
C GLU A 476 -32.72 -43.36 1.67
N PHE A 477 -32.63 -43.19 2.98
CA PHE A 477 -31.40 -43.44 3.74
C PHE A 477 -31.33 -44.89 4.21
N ASP A 478 -30.29 -45.64 3.82
CA ASP A 478 -30.13 -47.06 4.18
C ASP A 478 -29.11 -47.29 5.30
N GLU A 479 -28.05 -46.47 5.36
CA GLU A 479 -26.97 -46.55 6.33
C GLU A 479 -26.52 -45.17 6.81
N VAL A 480 -25.92 -45.14 8.01
CA VAL A 480 -25.22 -43.99 8.58
C VAL A 480 -23.89 -44.47 9.14
N ALA A 481 -22.82 -43.70 8.94
CA ALA A 481 -21.53 -43.91 9.58
C ALA A 481 -21.14 -42.69 10.41
N VAL A 482 -20.39 -42.92 11.48
CA VAL A 482 -19.78 -41.88 12.32
C VAL A 482 -18.32 -42.28 12.48
N LEU A 483 -17.40 -41.40 12.10
CA LEU A 483 -15.98 -41.69 11.93
C LEU A 483 -15.13 -40.77 12.79
N ASP A 484 -14.24 -41.34 13.60
CA ASP A 484 -13.19 -40.59 14.26
C ASP A 484 -12.08 -40.27 13.26
N ILE A 485 -11.96 -38.98 12.91
CA ILE A 485 -10.96 -38.46 11.96
C ILE A 485 -10.15 -37.31 12.60
N ASP A 486 -9.97 -37.36 13.92
CA ASP A 486 -9.43 -36.27 14.77
C ASP A 486 -10.28 -34.97 14.78
N GLY A 487 -11.49 -34.98 14.18
CA GLY A 487 -12.47 -33.91 14.17
C GLY A 487 -12.39 -32.91 13.02
N GLY A 488 -13.16 -31.82 13.12
CA GLY A 488 -13.19 -30.74 12.14
C GLY A 488 -14.06 -31.01 10.91
N GLY A 489 -14.85 -32.09 10.94
CA GLY A 489 -15.81 -32.45 9.89
C GLY A 489 -15.18 -32.91 8.56
N ILE A 490 -15.99 -33.43 7.64
CA ILE A 490 -15.54 -33.82 6.29
C ILE A 490 -15.59 -32.62 5.34
N ARG A 491 -14.45 -32.26 4.76
CA ARG A 491 -14.32 -31.24 3.70
C ARG A 491 -14.25 -31.83 2.29
N SER A 492 -13.71 -33.04 2.17
CA SER A 492 -13.72 -33.81 0.92
C SER A 492 -14.05 -35.26 1.19
N LEU A 493 -14.85 -35.87 0.32
CA LEU A 493 -15.13 -37.30 0.33
C LEU A 493 -15.18 -37.79 -1.11
N ASN A 494 -14.37 -38.78 -1.46
CA ASN A 494 -14.38 -39.38 -2.79
C ASN A 494 -14.17 -40.90 -2.75
N TYR A 495 -14.63 -41.65 -3.76
CA TYR A 495 -14.35 -43.09 -3.86
C TYR A 495 -13.15 -43.34 -4.78
N ASP A 496 -12.04 -43.81 -4.21
CA ASP A 496 -10.83 -44.10 -4.96
C ASP A 496 -10.89 -45.53 -5.58
N PRO A 497 -10.85 -45.67 -6.92
CA PRO A 497 -10.93 -46.97 -7.60
C PRO A 497 -9.63 -47.78 -7.55
N VAL A 498 -8.48 -47.17 -7.21
CA VAL A 498 -7.18 -47.83 -7.12
C VAL A 498 -7.05 -48.55 -5.77
N LEU A 499 -7.36 -47.83 -4.69
CA LEU A 499 -7.36 -48.30 -3.30
C LEU A 499 -8.66 -49.04 -2.94
N LYS A 500 -9.73 -48.87 -3.74
CA LYS A 500 -11.09 -49.41 -3.53
C LYS A 500 -11.69 -49.00 -2.19
N ALA A 501 -11.45 -47.76 -1.82
CA ALA A 501 -11.76 -47.17 -0.53
C ALA A 501 -12.18 -45.72 -0.72
N PHE A 502 -12.96 -45.19 0.22
CA PHE A 502 -13.22 -43.76 0.29
C PHE A 502 -11.98 -43.03 0.82
N ILE A 503 -11.66 -41.89 0.21
CA ILE A 503 -10.66 -40.95 0.69
C ILE A 503 -11.38 -39.73 1.24
N ILE A 504 -11.01 -39.34 2.46
CA ILE A 504 -11.59 -38.24 3.21
C ILE A 504 -10.51 -37.19 3.44
N ALA A 505 -10.86 -35.91 3.30
CA ALA A 505 -10.04 -34.78 3.77
C ALA A 505 -10.78 -33.97 4.84
N ASN A 506 -10.03 -33.50 5.83
CA ASN A 506 -10.49 -32.64 6.91
C ASN A 506 -9.37 -31.72 7.42
N GLU A 507 -9.73 -30.69 8.18
CA GLU A 507 -8.76 -29.85 8.90
C GLU A 507 -8.74 -30.15 10.39
N VAL A 508 -7.60 -30.65 10.87
CA VAL A 508 -7.36 -30.90 12.30
C VAL A 508 -6.66 -29.68 12.91
N LYS A 509 -7.11 -29.27 14.09
CA LYS A 509 -6.49 -28.19 14.89
C LYS A 509 -5.45 -28.79 15.83
N GLY A 510 -4.20 -28.36 15.73
CA GLY A 510 -3.13 -28.71 16.67
C GLY A 510 -3.23 -27.95 17.99
N ASP A 511 -2.43 -28.34 18.98
CA ASP A 511 -2.41 -27.79 20.35
C ASP A 511 -2.19 -26.26 20.40
N THR A 512 -1.50 -25.71 19.41
CA THR A 512 -1.21 -24.27 19.26
C THR A 512 -2.36 -23.48 18.62
N GLY A 513 -3.42 -24.16 18.17
CA GLY A 513 -4.52 -23.59 17.37
C GLY A 513 -4.24 -23.50 15.87
N GLU A 514 -3.07 -23.94 15.41
CA GLU A 514 -2.74 -24.06 13.99
C GLU A 514 -3.58 -25.16 13.32
N LYS A 515 -4.06 -24.90 12.10
CA LYS A 515 -4.84 -25.86 11.31
C LYS A 515 -3.92 -26.61 10.35
N SER A 516 -4.16 -27.91 10.20
CA SER A 516 -3.45 -28.74 9.21
C SER A 516 -4.44 -29.65 8.48
N SER A 517 -4.31 -29.75 7.16
CA SER A 517 -5.10 -30.71 6.38
C SER A 517 -4.61 -32.14 6.67
N THR A 518 -5.53 -33.06 6.90
CA THR A 518 -5.22 -34.49 7.01
C THR A 518 -6.07 -35.31 6.04
N LEU A 519 -5.57 -36.48 5.67
CA LEU A 519 -6.23 -37.41 4.76
C LEU A 519 -6.47 -38.75 5.45
N TRP A 520 -7.58 -39.39 5.10
CA TRP A 520 -7.96 -40.69 5.64
C TRP A 520 -8.46 -41.62 4.54
N LYS A 521 -8.23 -42.92 4.72
CA LYS A 521 -8.72 -44.00 3.87
C LYS A 521 -9.73 -44.82 4.66
N TRP A 522 -10.94 -44.95 4.15
CA TRP A 522 -12.03 -45.66 4.81
C TRP A 522 -12.69 -46.68 3.87
N SER A 523 -13.12 -47.84 4.39
CA SER A 523 -13.61 -48.93 3.54
C SER A 523 -15.03 -48.71 2.99
N GLY A 524 -15.75 -47.69 3.49
CA GLY A 524 -17.17 -47.48 3.20
C GLY A 524 -18.13 -48.28 4.09
N LYS A 525 -17.63 -49.13 5.00
CA LYS A 525 -18.47 -49.83 5.98
C LYS A 525 -18.60 -49.00 7.26
N PRO A 526 -19.81 -48.73 7.76
CA PRO A 526 -20.01 -47.95 8.99
C PRO A 526 -19.26 -48.45 10.23
N THR A 527 -18.91 -49.73 10.28
CA THR A 527 -18.21 -50.39 11.40
C THR A 527 -16.68 -50.32 11.33
N ASP A 528 -16.11 -50.01 10.18
CA ASP A 528 -14.66 -50.05 9.97
C ASP A 528 -14.07 -48.68 10.30
N GLU A 529 -12.99 -48.65 11.10
CA GLU A 529 -12.29 -47.41 11.46
C GLU A 529 -11.54 -46.81 10.24
N PRO A 530 -11.50 -45.48 10.09
CA PRO A 530 -10.71 -44.83 9.04
C PRO A 530 -9.21 -44.92 9.35
N GLN A 531 -8.38 -45.05 8.32
CA GLN A 531 -6.92 -45.14 8.44
C GLN A 531 -6.28 -43.85 7.93
N LYS A 532 -5.55 -43.15 8.79
CA LYS A 532 -4.85 -41.91 8.43
C LYS A 532 -3.82 -42.16 7.32
N ILE A 533 -3.75 -41.26 6.34
CA ILE A 533 -2.78 -41.29 5.24
C ILE A 533 -1.68 -40.27 5.53
N ASN A 534 -0.49 -40.76 5.83
CA ASN A 534 0.68 -39.92 6.08
C ASN A 534 1.29 -39.44 4.76
N LEU A 535 1.17 -38.14 4.46
CA LEU A 535 1.85 -37.47 3.35
C LEU A 535 2.78 -36.38 3.90
N PRO A 536 4.11 -36.53 3.84
CA PRO A 536 5.05 -35.63 4.52
C PRO A 536 4.85 -34.14 4.21
N ASN A 537 4.53 -33.80 2.95
CA ASN A 537 4.44 -32.41 2.50
C ASN A 537 3.02 -31.82 2.58
N LEU A 538 2.01 -32.59 3.03
CA LEU A 538 0.61 -32.14 3.07
C LEU A 538 0.39 -30.96 4.04
N HIS A 539 1.20 -30.88 5.10
CA HIS A 539 1.13 -29.80 6.10
C HIS A 539 1.40 -28.39 5.54
N HIS A 540 1.92 -28.26 4.31
CA HIS A 540 2.07 -26.98 3.60
C HIS A 540 0.82 -26.57 2.78
N MET A 541 -0.24 -27.38 2.80
CA MET A 541 -1.55 -27.09 2.19
C MET A 541 -2.62 -27.09 3.30
N THR A 542 -3.09 -25.91 3.69
CA THR A 542 -4.30 -25.77 4.54
C THR A 542 -5.56 -25.84 3.68
N ASN A 543 -6.76 -26.01 4.27
CA ASN A 543 -8.03 -26.13 3.51
C ASN A 543 -7.97 -27.08 2.28
N VAL A 544 -7.56 -28.35 2.41
CA VAL A 544 -7.73 -29.32 1.30
C VAL A 544 -9.21 -29.72 1.17
N GLU A 545 -9.86 -29.28 0.10
CA GLU A 545 -11.31 -29.47 -0.16
C GLU A 545 -11.59 -30.41 -1.33
N ALA A 546 -10.73 -30.45 -2.35
CA ALA A 546 -10.90 -31.37 -3.48
C ALA A 546 -9.88 -32.52 -3.44
N VAL A 547 -10.39 -33.76 -3.40
CA VAL A 547 -9.61 -35.00 -3.52
C VAL A 547 -10.22 -35.90 -4.59
N ASP A 548 -9.45 -36.31 -5.60
CA ASP A 548 -9.93 -37.22 -6.66
C ASP A 548 -8.83 -38.16 -7.18
N SER A 549 -9.24 -39.32 -7.71
CA SER A 549 -8.37 -40.26 -8.41
C SER A 549 -8.33 -39.94 -9.90
N VAL A 550 -7.18 -39.48 -10.38
CA VAL A 550 -7.02 -38.96 -11.75
C VAL A 550 -5.96 -39.71 -12.55
N ASN A 551 -6.26 -39.95 -13.83
CA ASN A 551 -5.30 -40.49 -14.78
C ASN A 551 -4.60 -39.34 -15.52
N ILE A 552 -3.30 -39.18 -15.28
CA ILE A 552 -2.45 -38.14 -15.89
C ILE A 552 -1.44 -38.83 -16.79
N ASN A 553 -1.56 -38.61 -18.10
CA ASN A 553 -0.66 -39.17 -19.13
C ASN A 553 -0.46 -40.71 -19.03
N GLY A 554 -1.51 -41.44 -18.62
CA GLY A 554 -1.51 -42.90 -18.46
C GLY A 554 -1.14 -43.40 -17.06
N GLN A 555 -0.82 -42.50 -16.12
CA GLN A 555 -0.50 -42.82 -14.73
C GLN A 555 -1.64 -42.41 -13.80
N GLN A 556 -2.13 -43.35 -12.99
CA GLN A 556 -3.07 -43.04 -11.92
C GLN A 556 -2.36 -42.30 -10.79
N ARG A 557 -2.93 -41.19 -10.33
CA ARG A 557 -2.44 -40.37 -9.22
C ARG A 557 -3.61 -39.88 -8.37
N LEU A 558 -3.37 -39.61 -7.09
CA LEU A 558 -4.32 -38.90 -6.25
C LEU A 558 -4.05 -37.39 -6.40
N LEU A 559 -5.08 -36.64 -6.78
CA LEU A 559 -5.05 -35.19 -6.92
C LEU A 559 -5.66 -34.56 -5.67
N LEU A 560 -4.91 -33.64 -5.07
CA LEU A 560 -5.34 -32.83 -3.93
C LEU A 560 -5.34 -31.36 -4.36
N MET A 561 -6.37 -30.59 -4.03
CA MET A 561 -6.40 -29.13 -4.21
C MET A 561 -6.73 -28.44 -2.89
N SER A 562 -6.16 -27.27 -2.66
CA SER A 562 -6.48 -26.44 -1.49
C SER A 562 -7.18 -25.13 -1.84
N ASP A 563 -8.20 -24.81 -1.06
CA ASP A 563 -8.85 -23.49 -1.02
C ASP A 563 -7.99 -22.51 -0.21
N GLU A 564 -6.89 -22.07 -0.83
CA GLU A 564 -5.95 -21.08 -0.31
C GLU A 564 -5.74 -19.91 -1.30
N GLY A 565 -6.51 -19.87 -2.38
CA GLY A 565 -6.44 -18.80 -3.37
C GLY A 565 -7.21 -17.54 -2.95
N ASP A 566 -7.17 -16.55 -3.84
CA ASP A 566 -7.98 -15.33 -3.77
C ASP A 566 -7.95 -14.67 -5.16
N ALA A 567 -9.10 -14.70 -5.86
CA ALA A 567 -9.24 -14.13 -7.20
C ALA A 567 -8.97 -12.61 -7.24
N LYS A 568 -9.27 -11.87 -6.16
CA LYS A 568 -9.08 -10.42 -6.07
C LYS A 568 -7.59 -10.07 -5.89
N LYS A 569 -6.84 -10.93 -5.19
CA LYS A 569 -5.36 -10.83 -5.07
C LYS A 569 -4.60 -11.50 -6.23
N LYS A 570 -5.30 -12.24 -7.11
CA LYS A 570 -4.73 -13.09 -8.17
C LYS A 570 -3.79 -14.17 -7.64
N MET A 571 -4.12 -14.74 -6.49
CA MET A 571 -3.41 -15.90 -5.93
C MET A 571 -4.21 -17.15 -6.30
N THR A 572 -3.70 -18.01 -7.17
CA THR A 572 -4.39 -19.24 -7.57
C THR A 572 -4.30 -20.31 -6.47
N ALA A 573 -5.20 -21.28 -6.50
CA ALA A 573 -5.15 -22.42 -5.58
C ALA A 573 -3.88 -23.27 -5.76
N LYS A 574 -3.48 -23.99 -4.71
CA LYS A 574 -2.41 -24.98 -4.77
C LYS A 574 -2.97 -26.36 -5.12
N TYR A 575 -2.13 -27.21 -5.71
CA TYR A 575 -2.44 -28.63 -5.91
C TYR A 575 -1.24 -29.53 -5.71
N MET A 576 -1.49 -30.78 -5.34
CA MET A 576 -0.49 -31.84 -5.22
C MET A 576 -0.92 -33.06 -6.04
N LEU A 577 0.04 -33.70 -6.70
CA LEU A 577 -0.16 -34.94 -7.47
C LEU A 577 0.62 -36.08 -6.83
N VAL A 578 -0.06 -36.88 -6.01
CA VAL A 578 0.52 -37.95 -5.21
C VAL A 578 0.55 -39.25 -6.02
N ASP A 579 1.70 -39.93 -6.01
CA ASP A 579 1.84 -41.27 -6.56
C ASP A 579 1.35 -42.30 -5.52
N TYR A 580 0.48 -43.23 -5.90
CA TYR A 580 -0.04 -44.27 -4.98
C TYR A 580 1.06 -45.10 -4.31
N ASN A 581 2.26 -45.20 -4.89
CA ASN A 581 3.41 -45.87 -4.27
C ASN A 581 3.97 -45.14 -3.02
N GLN A 582 3.54 -43.90 -2.77
CA GLN A 582 3.84 -43.10 -1.58
C GLN A 582 2.79 -43.31 -0.48
N ILE A 583 1.58 -43.76 -0.83
CA ILE A 583 0.48 -44.00 0.11
C ILE A 583 0.67 -45.38 0.76
N GLY A 584 0.88 -45.40 2.08
CA GLY A 584 1.06 -46.66 2.84
C GLY A 584 2.51 -47.13 2.97
N ARG A 585 3.49 -46.23 2.87
CA ARG A 585 4.83 -46.44 3.44
C ARG A 585 4.91 -45.77 4.80
N ASP A 586 4.66 -46.56 5.85
CA ASP A 586 5.00 -46.21 7.23
C ASP A 586 6.51 -46.46 7.51
#